data_AF-A0A497EZC7-F1
#
_entry.id   AF-A0A497EZC7-F1
#
_cell.length_a   1.000
_cell.length_b   1.000
_cell.length_c   1.000
_cell.angle_alpha   90.00
_cell.angle_beta   90.00
_cell.angle_gamma   90.00
#
_symmetry.space_group_name_H-M   'P 1'
#
loop_
_entity.id
_entity.type
_entity.pdbx_description
1 polymer ?
#
loop_
_entity_poly.entity_id
_entity_poly.type
_entity_poly.pdbx_seq_one_letter_code
_entity_poly.pdbx_strand_id
1 'polypeptide(L)'
;MSETKEELIKRLKAEGFSDEQIEKILAALEGRIATRQVVTRISPTGRGALFRLKRAFYAIVNSEKADRLKSAEFWKEFAGKIVEASTKHGIQDKPCRIRMEYAIKVTSEGVKVVKPIAATIEVYDKVEEVKVL
;
A
#
# COMPACT_ATOMS: atom_id res chain seq x y z
N MET A 1 1.61 -18.99 -20.21
CA MET A 1 1.60 -20.07 -19.20
C MET A 1 2.53 -19.63 -18.09
N SER A 2 2.02 -19.33 -16.90
CA SER A 2 2.88 -18.96 -15.76
C SER A 2 3.50 -20.23 -15.18
N GLU A 3 4.82 -20.27 -15.07
CA GLU A 3 5.55 -21.33 -14.35
C GLU A 3 4.99 -21.47 -12.92
N THR A 4 4.71 -22.69 -12.49
CA THR A 4 4.17 -22.95 -11.15
C THR A 4 5.28 -22.88 -10.10
N LYS A 5 4.90 -22.61 -8.83
CA LYS A 5 5.87 -22.49 -7.72
C LYS A 5 6.76 -23.73 -7.57
N GLU A 6 6.22 -24.92 -7.83
CA GLU A 6 6.92 -26.20 -7.74
C GLU A 6 7.94 -26.40 -8.87
N GLU A 7 7.60 -25.98 -10.09
CA GLU A 7 8.51 -26.00 -11.24
C GLU A 7 9.69 -25.05 -11.02
N LEU A 8 9.41 -23.85 -10.48
CA LEU A 8 10.43 -22.87 -10.16
C LEU A 8 11.40 -23.36 -9.07
N ILE A 9 10.89 -24.01 -8.01
CA ILE A 9 11.73 -24.62 -6.97
C ILE A 9 12.62 -25.72 -7.56
N LYS A 10 12.06 -26.61 -8.39
CA LYS A 10 12.84 -27.66 -9.06
C LYS A 10 13.96 -27.08 -9.92
N ARG A 11 13.67 -26.02 -10.69
CA ARG A 11 14.67 -25.35 -11.54
C ARG A 11 15.78 -24.72 -10.70
N LEU A 12 15.43 -23.97 -9.67
CA LEU A 12 16.42 -23.31 -8.80
C LEU A 12 17.29 -24.32 -8.04
N LYS A 13 16.73 -25.47 -7.64
CA LYS A 13 17.52 -26.58 -7.07
C LYS A 13 18.47 -27.19 -8.10
N ALA A 14 18.03 -27.39 -9.33
CA ALA A 14 18.87 -27.90 -10.43
C ALA A 14 20.00 -26.92 -10.81
N GLU A 15 19.76 -25.61 -10.66
CA GLU A 15 20.76 -24.55 -10.83
C GLU A 15 21.73 -24.43 -9.64
N GLY A 16 21.54 -25.22 -8.58
CA GLY A 16 22.47 -25.32 -7.44
C GLY A 16 22.26 -24.27 -6.35
N PHE A 17 21.12 -23.58 -6.32
CA PHE A 17 20.78 -22.67 -5.21
C PHE A 17 20.50 -23.46 -3.93
N SER A 18 20.98 -22.95 -2.79
CA SER A 18 20.65 -23.51 -1.48
C SER A 18 19.19 -23.26 -1.13
N ASP A 19 18.62 -24.07 -0.24
CA ASP A 19 17.22 -23.89 0.21
C ASP A 19 16.99 -22.48 0.79
N GLU A 20 17.97 -21.91 1.51
CA GLU A 20 17.92 -20.52 2.01
C GLU A 20 17.91 -19.47 0.88
N GLN A 21 18.69 -19.68 -0.19
CA GLN A 21 18.71 -18.76 -1.34
C GLN A 21 17.39 -18.84 -2.12
N ILE A 22 16.85 -20.05 -2.29
CA ILE A 22 15.55 -20.28 -2.92
C ILE A 22 14.45 -19.60 -2.13
N GLU A 23 14.45 -19.71 -0.80
CA GLU A 23 13.49 -19.03 0.07
C GLU A 23 13.59 -17.51 -0.06
N LYS A 24 14.81 -16.97 -0.15
CA LYS A 24 15.05 -15.53 -0.36
C LYS A 24 14.57 -15.04 -1.73
N ILE A 25 14.80 -15.83 -2.78
CA ILE A 25 14.37 -15.55 -4.16
C ILE A 25 12.85 -15.64 -4.27
N LEU A 26 12.24 -16.66 -3.67
CA LEU A 26 10.79 -16.81 -3.60
C LEU A 26 10.17 -15.69 -2.80
N ALA A 27 10.73 -15.31 -1.65
CA ALA A 27 10.26 -14.16 -0.88
C ALA A 27 10.42 -12.84 -1.65
N ALA A 28 11.46 -12.70 -2.49
CA ALA A 28 11.64 -11.54 -3.36
C ALA A 28 10.69 -11.54 -4.57
N LEU A 29 10.35 -12.70 -5.12
CA LEU A 29 9.38 -12.88 -6.21
C LEU A 29 7.93 -12.74 -5.71
N GLU A 30 7.61 -13.35 -4.58
CA GLU A 30 6.39 -13.09 -3.81
C GLU A 30 6.36 -11.64 -3.32
N GLY A 31 7.51 -10.98 -3.18
CA GLY A 31 7.68 -9.54 -2.92
C GLY A 31 7.46 -8.67 -4.16
N ARG A 32 7.63 -9.20 -5.38
CA ARG A 32 7.13 -8.63 -6.64
C ARG A 32 5.61 -8.83 -6.78
N ILE A 33 4.88 -8.72 -5.66
CA ILE A 33 3.45 -8.42 -5.70
C ILE A 33 3.32 -7.21 -6.60
N ALA A 34 2.46 -7.30 -7.62
CA ALA A 34 2.09 -6.16 -8.43
C ALA A 34 1.71 -5.01 -7.48
N THR A 35 2.65 -4.09 -7.30
CA THR A 35 2.51 -2.99 -6.35
C THR A 35 1.63 -1.98 -7.04
N ARG A 36 0.48 -1.73 -6.42
CA ARG A 36 -0.52 -0.81 -6.94
C ARG A 36 -0.47 0.48 -6.15
N GLN A 37 -0.93 1.55 -6.75
CA GLN A 37 -0.95 2.86 -6.13
C GLN A 37 -2.36 3.43 -6.12
N VAL A 38 -2.65 4.17 -5.04
CA VAL A 38 -3.83 5.03 -4.96
C VAL A 38 -3.40 6.40 -4.48
N VAL A 39 -3.91 7.44 -5.13
CA VAL A 39 -3.57 8.83 -4.84
C VAL A 39 -4.84 9.58 -4.45
N THR A 40 -4.82 10.29 -3.34
CA THR A 40 -5.93 11.18 -2.97
C THR A 40 -5.87 12.48 -3.78
N ARG A 41 -7.03 13.10 -4.00
CA ARG A 41 -7.05 14.53 -4.35
C ARG A 41 -6.43 15.37 -3.21
N ILE A 42 -5.96 16.57 -3.54
CA ILE A 42 -5.53 17.54 -2.52
C ILE A 42 -6.70 17.81 -1.59
N SER A 43 -6.42 17.77 -0.30
CA SER A 43 -7.35 18.10 0.77
C SER A 43 -6.86 19.34 1.51
N PRO A 44 -7.76 20.18 2.04
CA PRO A 44 -7.36 21.38 2.80
C PRO A 44 -6.53 21.07 4.05
N THR A 45 -6.63 19.86 4.59
CA THR A 45 -5.91 19.41 5.79
C THR A 45 -5.37 18.00 5.63
N GLY A 46 -4.30 17.68 6.36
CA GLY A 46 -3.75 16.33 6.49
C GLY A 46 -4.75 15.31 7.04
N ARG A 47 -5.58 15.71 8.01
CA ARG A 47 -6.67 14.85 8.52
C ARG A 47 -7.69 14.53 7.41
N GLY A 48 -8.02 15.52 6.57
CA GLY A 48 -8.90 15.34 5.42
C GLY A 48 -8.32 14.39 4.36
N ALA A 49 -7.02 14.51 4.08
CA ALA A 49 -6.34 13.62 3.14
C ALA A 49 -6.34 12.17 3.64
N LEU A 50 -6.05 11.94 4.93
CA LEU A 50 -6.11 10.61 5.54
C LEU A 50 -7.52 10.02 5.51
N PHE A 51 -8.55 10.83 5.77
CA PHE A 51 -9.95 10.37 5.67
C PHE A 51 -10.30 9.95 4.24
N ARG A 52 -9.87 10.70 3.23
CA ARG A 52 -10.05 10.31 1.82
C ARG A 52 -9.29 9.03 1.48
N LEU A 53 -8.07 8.88 1.97
CA LEU A 53 -7.28 7.67 1.77
C LEU A 53 -7.97 6.45 2.39
N LYS A 54 -8.51 6.58 3.61
CA LYS A 54 -9.31 5.53 4.26
C LYS A 54 -10.46 5.07 3.37
N ARG A 55 -11.22 6.01 2.80
CA ARG A 55 -12.33 5.68 1.90
C ARG A 55 -11.85 4.96 0.64
N ALA A 56 -10.74 5.41 0.06
CA ALA A 56 -10.15 4.78 -1.11
C ALA A 56 -9.67 3.35 -0.80
N PHE A 57 -9.03 3.14 0.36
CA PHE A 57 -8.61 1.83 0.83
C PHE A 57 -9.79 0.84 0.92
N TYR A 58 -10.89 1.22 1.58
CA TYR A 58 -12.05 0.34 1.69
C TYR A 58 -12.78 0.13 0.36
N ALA A 59 -12.74 1.11 -0.56
CA ALA A 59 -13.22 0.91 -1.92
C ALA A 59 -12.39 -0.15 -2.66
N ILE A 60 -11.06 -0.13 -2.52
CA ILE A 60 -10.16 -1.14 -3.08
C ILE A 60 -10.46 -2.51 -2.49
N VAL A 61 -10.55 -2.64 -1.16
CA VAL A 61 -10.89 -3.90 -0.47
C VAL A 61 -12.18 -4.52 -1.02
N ASN A 62 -13.22 -3.69 -1.16
CA ASN A 62 -14.49 -4.15 -1.71
C ASN A 62 -14.38 -4.55 -3.19
N SER A 63 -13.68 -3.75 -4.02
CA SER A 63 -13.52 -4.03 -5.45
C SER A 63 -12.74 -5.33 -5.73
N GLU A 64 -11.76 -5.63 -4.88
CA GLU A 64 -10.94 -6.82 -4.99
C GLU A 64 -11.59 -8.07 -4.38
N LYS A 65 -12.77 -7.91 -3.76
CA LYS A 65 -13.42 -8.96 -2.94
C LYS A 65 -12.45 -9.55 -1.91
N ALA A 66 -11.63 -8.67 -1.31
CA ALA A 66 -10.63 -9.07 -0.34
C ALA A 66 -11.24 -9.23 1.07
N ASP A 67 -10.56 -10.01 1.92
CA ASP A 67 -10.91 -10.15 3.33
C ASP A 67 -10.90 -8.78 4.01
N ARG A 68 -12.09 -8.35 4.44
CA ARG A 68 -12.29 -7.04 5.06
C ARG A 68 -11.64 -6.93 6.43
N LEU A 69 -11.70 -7.98 7.24
CA LEU A 69 -11.18 -7.96 8.62
C LEU A 69 -9.67 -7.90 8.59
N LYS A 70 -9.03 -8.80 7.85
CA LYS A 70 -7.57 -8.87 7.74
C LYS A 70 -6.97 -7.64 7.05
N SER A 71 -7.66 -7.12 6.02
CA SER A 71 -7.24 -5.86 5.39
C SER A 71 -7.39 -4.66 6.36
N ALA A 72 -8.43 -4.66 7.22
CA ALA A 72 -8.63 -3.59 8.20
C ALA A 72 -7.54 -3.57 9.30
N GLU A 73 -7.00 -4.73 9.69
CA GLU A 73 -5.86 -4.81 10.62
C GLU A 73 -4.62 -4.13 10.04
N PHE A 74 -4.25 -4.49 8.80
CA PHE A 74 -3.13 -3.84 8.11
C PHE A 74 -3.36 -2.33 7.92
N TRP A 75 -4.60 -1.93 7.62
CA TRP A 75 -4.96 -0.52 7.53
C TRP A 75 -4.78 0.19 8.87
N LYS A 76 -5.23 -0.38 9.98
CA LYS A 76 -5.14 0.25 11.31
C LYS A 76 -3.69 0.53 11.68
N GLU A 77 -2.82 -0.46 11.51
CA GLU A 77 -1.38 -0.32 11.77
C GLU A 77 -0.77 0.76 10.87
N PHE A 78 -1.07 0.71 9.58
CA PHE A 78 -0.49 1.62 8.60
C PHE A 78 -0.99 3.07 8.74
N ALA A 79 -2.28 3.25 9.02
CA ALA A 79 -2.87 4.56 9.30
C ALA A 79 -2.25 5.20 10.55
N GLY A 80 -1.92 4.40 11.58
CA GLY A 80 -1.16 4.86 12.75
C GLY A 80 0.17 5.50 12.35
N LYS A 81 0.95 4.82 11.50
CA LYS A 81 2.23 5.33 10.97
C LYS A 81 2.08 6.65 10.20
N ILE A 82 1.01 6.79 9.41
CA ILE A 82 0.70 8.05 8.71
C ILE A 82 0.38 9.17 9.71
N VAL A 83 -0.40 8.88 10.75
CA VAL A 83 -0.75 9.86 11.79
C VAL A 83 0.50 10.30 12.56
N GLU A 84 1.36 9.36 12.94
CA GLU A 84 2.63 9.66 13.62
C GLU A 84 3.53 10.55 12.76
N ALA A 85 3.73 10.19 11.49
CA ALA A 85 4.51 11.01 10.55
C ALA A 85 3.89 12.40 10.35
N SER A 86 2.57 12.47 10.13
CA SER A 86 1.84 13.74 9.96
C SER A 86 1.98 14.65 11.19
N THR A 87 1.95 14.06 12.39
CA THR A 87 2.13 14.79 13.66
C THR A 87 3.57 15.29 13.81
N LYS A 88 4.54 14.40 13.62
CA LYS A 88 5.97 14.71 13.71
C LYS A 88 6.38 15.87 12.78
N HIS A 89 5.77 15.96 11.60
CA HIS A 89 6.09 16.98 10.60
C HIS A 89 5.11 18.16 10.57
N GLY A 90 4.14 18.24 11.51
CA GLY A 90 3.19 19.36 11.58
C GLY A 90 2.27 19.50 10.36
N ILE A 91 1.84 18.38 9.78
CA ILE A 91 1.06 18.33 8.51
C ILE A 91 -0.45 18.27 8.77
N GLN A 92 -0.89 17.99 10.01
CA GLN A 92 -2.30 17.70 10.32
C GLN A 92 -3.29 18.74 9.77
N ASP A 93 -2.92 20.02 9.85
CA ASP A 93 -3.73 21.18 9.44
C ASP A 93 -3.26 21.83 8.12
N LYS A 94 -2.30 21.22 7.42
CA LYS A 94 -1.78 21.74 6.14
C LYS A 94 -2.48 21.11 4.93
N PRO A 95 -2.66 21.86 3.82
CA PRO A 95 -3.11 21.28 2.57
C PRO A 95 -2.16 20.19 2.10
N CYS A 96 -2.68 19.00 1.82
CA CYS A 96 -1.85 17.90 1.38
C CYS A 96 -2.62 16.86 0.55
N ARG A 97 -1.88 16.00 -0.15
CA ARG A 97 -2.39 14.73 -0.69
C ARG A 97 -1.53 13.57 -0.22
N ILE A 98 -2.11 12.38 -0.20
CA ILE A 98 -1.40 11.15 0.17
C ILE A 98 -1.44 10.19 -1.01
N ARG A 99 -0.27 9.71 -1.40
CA ARG A 99 -0.07 8.57 -2.30
C ARG A 99 0.23 7.36 -1.45
N MET A 100 -0.50 6.27 -1.64
CA MET A 100 -0.28 5.01 -0.94
C MET A 100 0.02 3.90 -1.94
N GLU A 101 1.10 3.19 -1.69
CA GLU A 101 1.45 1.93 -2.33
C GLU A 101 0.87 0.77 -1.54
N TYR A 102 0.33 -0.22 -2.25
CA TYR A 102 -0.26 -1.40 -1.64
C TYR A 102 -0.05 -2.65 -2.48
N ALA A 103 -0.09 -3.78 -1.80
CA ALA A 103 -0.04 -5.12 -2.34
C ALA A 103 -1.38 -5.82 -2.17
N ILE A 104 -1.70 -6.72 -3.10
CA ILE A 104 -2.76 -7.72 -2.91
C ILE A 104 -2.06 -9.06 -2.71
N LYS A 105 -2.20 -9.63 -1.50
CA LYS A 105 -1.72 -10.96 -1.17
C LYS A 105 -2.86 -11.96 -1.32
N VAL A 106 -2.56 -13.16 -1.79
CA VAL A 106 -3.49 -14.30 -1.75
C VAL A 106 -3.04 -15.19 -0.60
N THR A 107 -3.93 -15.50 0.34
CA THR A 107 -3.64 -16.42 1.45
C THR A 107 -3.54 -17.86 0.93
N SER A 108 -3.04 -18.77 1.76
CA SER A 108 -3.05 -20.22 1.49
C SER A 108 -4.46 -20.77 1.21
N GLU A 109 -5.50 -20.11 1.69
CA GLU A 109 -6.91 -20.44 1.49
C GLU A 109 -7.51 -19.80 0.22
N GLY A 110 -6.69 -19.14 -0.62
CA GLY A 110 -7.15 -18.47 -1.84
C GLY A 110 -7.82 -17.12 -1.61
N VAL A 111 -7.81 -16.59 -0.39
CA VAL A 111 -8.47 -15.33 -0.04
C VAL A 111 -7.54 -14.14 -0.31
N LYS A 112 -8.04 -13.12 -1.02
CA LYS A 112 -7.27 -11.89 -1.25
C LYS A 112 -7.24 -11.01 0.00
N VAL A 113 -6.11 -10.34 0.23
CA VAL A 113 -5.94 -9.36 1.31
C VAL A 113 -5.21 -8.14 0.78
N VAL A 114 -5.73 -6.95 1.07
CA VAL A 114 -5.10 -5.67 0.69
C VAL A 114 -4.18 -5.23 1.82
N LYS A 115 -2.90 -5.08 1.52
CA LYS A 115 -1.88 -4.65 2.48
C LYS A 115 -1.20 -3.35 2.01
N PRO A 116 -1.36 -2.22 2.72
CA PRO A 116 -0.55 -1.03 2.48
C PRO A 116 0.94 -1.32 2.71
N ILE A 117 1.80 -0.72 1.88
CA ILE A 117 3.26 -0.92 1.90
C ILE A 117 3.95 0.38 2.33
N ALA A 118 3.68 1.47 1.61
CA ALA A 118 4.34 2.76 1.78
C ALA A 118 3.38 3.90 1.45
N ALA A 119 3.67 5.08 1.98
CA ALA A 119 2.90 6.28 1.69
C ALA A 119 3.80 7.50 1.62
N THR A 120 3.48 8.39 0.69
CA THR A 120 4.12 9.70 0.53
C THR A 120 3.07 10.77 0.80
N ILE A 121 3.39 11.71 1.69
CA ILE A 121 2.55 12.88 1.98
C ILE A 121 3.15 14.07 1.24
N GLU A 122 2.42 14.60 0.25
CA GLU A 122 2.80 15.81 -0.46
C GLU A 122 2.07 16.99 0.16
N VAL A 123 2.82 17.94 0.70
CA VAL A 123 2.32 19.12 1.41
C VAL A 123 2.41 20.33 0.49
N TYR A 124 1.38 21.17 0.51
CA TYR A 124 1.29 22.37 -0.33
C TYR A 124 1.13 23.61 0.54
N ASP A 125 1.77 24.68 0.11
CA ASP A 125 1.60 26.01 0.67
C ASP A 125 0.77 26.87 -0.28
N LYS A 126 0.03 27.83 0.28
CA LYS A 126 -0.66 28.84 -0.52
C LYS A 126 0.38 29.80 -1.09
N VAL A 127 0.52 29.84 -2.41
CA VAL A 127 1.46 30.74 -3.09
C VAL A 127 0.82 32.11 -3.34
N GLU A 128 -0.39 32.11 -3.88
CA GLU A 128 -1.10 33.33 -4.26
C GLU A 128 -2.62 33.17 -4.09
N GLU A 129 -3.32 34.29 -4.09
CA GLU A 129 -4.77 34.36 -4.05
C GLU A 129 -5.24 35.40 -5.06
N VAL A 130 -5.94 34.94 -6.10
CA VAL A 130 -6.43 35.81 -7.19
C VAL A 130 -7.90 36.10 -6.94
N LYS A 131 -8.21 37.36 -6.65
CA LYS A 131 -9.59 37.83 -6.52
C LYS A 131 -10.13 38.19 -7.90
N VAL A 132 -11.24 37.57 -8.29
CA VAL A 132 -12.01 37.95 -9.49
C VAL A 132 -13.25 38.72 -9.02
N LEU A 133 -13.54 39.85 -9.66
CA LEU A 133 -14.69 40.71 -9.39
C LEU A 133 -15.77 40.51 -10.47
#